data_AF-A0A915C658-F1
#
_entry.id   AF-A0A915C658-F1
#
_cell.length_a   1.000
_cell.length_b   1.000
_cell.length_c   1.000
_cell.angle_alpha   90.00
_cell.angle_beta   90.00
_cell.angle_gamma   90.00
#
_symmetry.space_group_name_H-M   'P 1'
#
loop_
_entity.id
_entity.type
_entity.pdbx_description
1 polymer ?
#
loop_
_entity_poly.entity_id
_entity_poly.type
_entity_poly.pdbx_seq_one_letter_code
_entity_poly.pdbx_strand_id
1 'polypeptide(L)'
;LVILTYGTIGVQFTVYIGGILGALLFNKTILRIYWLFMIPLLLFDLVKAICWAIQLRDMHRHYSKFIQQITDAQVHYGNSMSICSEWYSIQMGLKCCSPTNILRFCNYTGSIWEDAEMEKLLTLCESKTIYSCANPLLRWFHSEIDLLAIIAYFVLLPLKLIVVGVLRRDIQEVFGEIVYSGNRHLYMHWAAFDSRDEGIALSASLHNNTDTVTSTTALMKTQRTFEE
;
A
#
# COMPACT_ATOMS: atom_id res chain seq x y z
N LEU A 1 -20.04 7.04 0.72
CA LEU A 1 -18.78 6.27 0.88
C LEU A 1 -18.60 5.22 -0.21
N VAL A 2 -19.58 4.36 -0.47
CA VAL A 2 -19.50 3.25 -1.45
C VAL A 2 -19.01 3.70 -2.84
N ILE A 3 -19.61 4.75 -3.40
CA ILE A 3 -19.21 5.33 -4.70
C ILE A 3 -17.78 5.87 -4.66
N LEU A 4 -17.38 6.53 -3.56
CA LEU A 4 -16.01 7.01 -3.37
C LEU A 4 -15.02 5.86 -3.28
N THR A 5 -15.36 4.76 -2.60
CA THR A 5 -14.52 3.56 -2.56
C THR A 5 -14.31 2.95 -3.94
N TYR A 6 -15.37 2.74 -4.73
CA TYR A 6 -15.23 2.23 -6.09
C TYR A 6 -14.44 3.18 -7.00
N GLY A 7 -14.68 4.49 -6.89
CA GLY A 7 -13.90 5.51 -7.60
C GLY A 7 -12.41 5.45 -7.23
N THR A 8 -12.08 5.34 -5.94
CA THR A 8 -10.68 5.23 -5.50
C THR A 8 -9.99 3.97 -6.00
N ILE A 9 -10.69 2.84 -6.05
CA ILE A 9 -10.14 1.57 -6.57
C ILE A 9 -9.81 1.71 -8.05
N GLY A 10 -10.72 2.30 -8.85
CA GLY A 10 -10.47 2.54 -10.27
C GLY A 10 -9.26 3.44 -10.51
N VAL A 11 -9.17 4.56 -9.78
CA VAL A 11 -8.06 5.50 -9.90
C VAL A 11 -6.73 4.87 -9.42
N GLN A 12 -6.76 4.08 -8.35
CA GLN A 12 -5.59 3.32 -7.86
C GLN A 12 -5.09 2.31 -8.90
N PHE A 13 -6.00 1.63 -9.61
CA PHE A 13 -5.64 0.71 -10.69
C PHE A 13 -4.96 1.44 -11.86
N THR A 14 -5.51 2.57 -12.31
CA THR A 14 -4.92 3.36 -13.41
C THR A 14 -3.52 3.84 -13.05
N VAL A 15 -3.29 4.26 -11.81
CA VAL A 15 -1.98 4.74 -11.37
C VAL A 15 -0.98 3.63 -11.12
N TYR A 16 -1.43 2.44 -10.71
CA TYR A 16 -0.57 1.25 -10.69
C TYR A 16 -0.05 0.90 -12.08
N ILE A 17 -0.95 0.87 -13.08
CA ILE A 17 -0.58 0.65 -14.48
C ILE A 17 0.35 1.76 -14.99
N GLY A 18 0.05 3.02 -14.66
CA GLY A 18 0.91 4.16 -14.97
C GLY A 18 2.30 4.09 -14.32
N GLY A 19 2.42 3.52 -13.10
CA GLY A 19 3.69 3.27 -12.44
C GLY A 19 4.53 2.23 -13.16
N ILE A 20 3.92 1.13 -13.61
CA ILE A 20 4.60 0.09 -14.40
C ILE A 20 5.05 0.65 -15.75
N LEU A 21 4.17 1.35 -16.47
CA LEU A 21 4.49 2.00 -17.74
C LEU A 21 5.58 3.07 -17.58
N GLY A 22 5.56 3.81 -16.47
CA GLY A 22 6.59 4.80 -16.13
C GLY A 22 7.97 4.17 -15.93
N ALA A 23 8.04 3.02 -15.25
CA ALA A 23 9.27 2.25 -15.09
C ALA A 23 9.78 1.66 -16.42
N LEU A 24 8.87 1.24 -17.30
CA LEU A 24 9.24 0.64 -18.60
C LEU A 24 9.66 1.67 -19.66
N LEU A 25 9.17 2.91 -19.60
CA LEU A 25 9.30 3.86 -20.72
C LEU A 25 10.36 4.97 -20.55
N PHE A 26 11.04 5.10 -19.39
CA PHE A 26 12.10 6.11 -19.13
C PHE A 26 11.86 7.54 -19.68
N ASN A 27 10.60 7.91 -19.92
CA ASN A 27 10.26 9.15 -20.60
C ASN A 27 9.89 10.23 -19.58
N LYS A 28 10.59 11.36 -19.64
CA LYS A 28 10.43 12.52 -18.74
C LYS A 28 8.99 13.05 -18.69
N THR A 29 8.25 12.97 -19.80
CA THR A 29 6.86 13.48 -19.87
C THR A 29 5.90 12.56 -19.14
N ILE A 30 6.04 11.24 -19.31
CA ILE A 30 5.20 10.23 -18.65
C ILE A 30 5.42 10.29 -17.14
N LEU A 31 6.66 10.49 -16.71
CA LEU A 31 6.98 10.64 -15.29
C LEU A 31 6.30 11.87 -14.68
N ARG A 32 6.33 13.02 -15.35
CA ARG A 32 5.70 14.25 -14.84
C ARG A 32 4.19 14.08 -14.69
N ILE A 33 3.55 13.40 -15.64
CA ILE A 33 2.12 13.08 -15.60
C ILE A 33 1.84 12.12 -14.44
N TYR A 34 2.65 11.07 -14.26
CA TYR A 34 2.53 10.13 -13.14
C TYR A 34 2.57 10.84 -11.77
N TRP A 35 3.51 11.78 -11.58
CA TRP A 35 3.61 12.56 -10.35
C TRP A 35 2.43 13.50 -10.11
N LEU A 36 1.87 14.09 -11.17
CA LEU A 36 0.67 14.92 -11.09
C LEU A 36 -0.50 14.11 -10.53
N PHE A 37 -0.64 12.84 -10.90
CA PHE A 37 -1.70 11.97 -10.37
C PHE A 37 -1.37 11.39 -8.99
N MET A 38 -0.11 11.09 -8.70
CA MET A 38 0.28 10.42 -7.44
C MET A 38 0.12 11.28 -6.19
N ILE A 39 0.48 12.57 -6.25
CA ILE A 39 0.36 13.49 -5.11
C ILE A 39 -1.10 13.65 -4.63
N PRO A 40 -2.08 13.99 -5.49
CA PRO A 40 -3.46 14.11 -5.06
C PRO A 40 -4.02 12.76 -4.61
N LEU A 41 -3.63 11.64 -5.23
CA LEU A 41 -4.01 10.30 -4.78
C LEU A 41 -3.58 10.02 -3.34
N LEU A 42 -2.35 10.38 -2.98
CA LEU A 42 -1.84 10.18 -1.65
C LEU A 42 -2.58 11.04 -0.61
N LEU A 43 -3.00 12.25 -1.02
CA LEU A 43 -3.86 13.11 -0.20
C LEU A 43 -5.28 12.54 -0.08
N PHE A 44 -5.85 12.00 -1.15
CA PHE A 44 -7.15 11.32 -1.13
C PHE A 44 -7.12 10.06 -0.25
N ASP A 45 -6.04 9.30 -0.26
CA ASP A 45 -5.87 8.13 0.62
C ASP A 45 -5.85 8.56 2.10
N LEU A 46 -5.18 9.67 2.42
CA LEU A 46 -5.20 10.25 3.78
C LEU A 46 -6.62 10.70 4.17
N VAL A 47 -7.31 11.45 3.30
CA VAL A 47 -8.69 11.91 3.55
C VAL A 47 -9.63 10.72 3.71
N LYS A 48 -9.48 9.67 2.89
CA LYS A 48 -10.26 8.44 3.01
C LYS A 48 -10.04 7.76 4.36
N ALA A 49 -8.79 7.65 4.81
CA ALA A 49 -8.47 7.08 6.12
C ALA A 49 -9.16 7.86 7.26
N ILE A 50 -9.12 9.19 7.20
CA ILE A 50 -9.79 10.06 8.18
C ILE A 50 -11.32 9.90 8.12
N CYS A 51 -11.91 9.93 6.93
CA CYS A 51 -13.36 9.71 6.75
C CYS A 51 -13.80 8.34 7.29
N TRP A 52 -13.01 7.30 7.04
CA TRP A 52 -13.31 5.95 7.52
C TRP A 52 -13.24 5.87 9.05
N ALA A 53 -12.27 6.54 9.69
CA ALA A 53 -12.18 6.63 11.14
C ALA A 53 -13.39 7.35 11.78
N ILE A 54 -13.87 8.43 11.16
CA ILE A 54 -15.09 9.13 11.62
C ILE A 54 -16.32 8.24 11.43
N GLN A 55 -16.44 7.58 10.29
CA GLN A 55 -17.58 6.71 10.03
C GLN A 55 -17.61 5.50 10.96
N LEU A 56 -16.46 4.95 11.33
CA LEU A 56 -16.39 3.86 12.31
C LEU A 56 -16.94 4.32 13.68
N ARG A 57 -16.61 5.54 14.09
CA ARG A 57 -17.17 6.16 15.30
C ARG A 57 -18.69 6.34 15.22
N ASP A 58 -19.21 6.81 14.08
CA ASP A 58 -20.65 7.02 13.90
C ASP A 58 -21.44 5.70 13.81
N MET A 59 -20.86 4.67 13.19
CA MET A 59 -21.42 3.31 13.14
C MET A 59 -21.58 2.73 14.54
N HIS A 60 -20.60 2.93 15.42
CA HIS A 60 -20.69 2.52 16.82
C HIS A 60 -21.87 3.17 17.56
N ARG A 61 -22.22 4.42 17.22
CA ARG A 61 -23.30 5.15 17.90
C ARG A 61 -24.71 4.71 17.48
N HIS A 62 -24.88 4.19 16.26
CA HIS A 62 -26.19 3.82 15.70
C HIS A 62 -26.29 2.33 15.32
N TYR A 63 -25.40 1.49 15.84
CA TYR A 63 -25.26 0.08 15.46
C TYR A 63 -26.55 -0.74 15.59
N SER A 64 -27.34 -0.53 16.66
CA SER A 64 -28.56 -1.30 16.89
C SER A 64 -29.61 -1.12 15.76
N LYS A 65 -29.75 0.10 15.25
CA LYS A 65 -30.64 0.41 14.13
C LYS A 65 -30.09 -0.12 12.80
N PHE A 66 -28.78 -0.07 12.63
CA PHE A 66 -28.10 -0.58 11.43
C PHE A 66 -28.27 -2.09 11.27
N ILE A 67 -28.11 -2.85 12.36
CA ILE A 67 -28.35 -4.30 12.35
C ILE A 67 -29.80 -4.59 12.03
N GLN A 68 -30.76 -3.95 12.70
CA GLN A 68 -32.18 -4.14 12.39
C GLN A 68 -32.48 -3.89 10.90
N GLN A 69 -31.97 -2.81 10.33
CA GLN A 69 -32.21 -2.46 8.93
C GLN A 69 -31.62 -3.46 7.93
N ILE A 70 -30.38 -3.92 8.16
CA ILE A 70 -29.76 -4.94 7.29
C ILE A 70 -30.50 -6.26 7.42
N THR A 71 -30.84 -6.63 8.64
CA THR A 71 -31.55 -7.87 8.93
C THR A 71 -32.93 -7.88 8.28
N ASP A 72 -33.68 -6.78 8.33
CA ASP A 72 -34.96 -6.66 7.65
C ASP A 72 -34.81 -6.81 6.13
N ALA A 73 -33.79 -6.18 5.53
CA ALA A 73 -33.50 -6.32 4.11
C ALA A 73 -33.13 -7.76 3.72
N GLN A 74 -32.36 -8.46 4.56
CA GLN A 74 -31.98 -9.86 4.33
C GLN A 74 -33.17 -10.81 4.43
N VAL A 75 -34.08 -10.62 5.39
CA VAL A 75 -35.32 -11.41 5.50
C VAL A 75 -36.20 -11.28 4.26
N HIS A 76 -36.21 -10.10 3.63
CA HIS A 76 -37.03 -9.88 2.43
C HIS A 76 -36.46 -10.50 1.14
N TYR A 77 -35.15 -10.65 1.02
CA TYR A 77 -34.50 -11.06 -0.24
C TYR A 77 -33.79 -12.42 -0.18
N GLY A 78 -33.41 -12.87 1.02
CA GLY A 78 -32.57 -14.05 1.18
C GLY A 78 -33.34 -15.36 1.36
N ASN A 79 -32.65 -16.46 1.10
CA ASN A 79 -33.14 -17.80 1.39
C ASN A 79 -33.13 -18.05 2.91
N SER A 80 -34.19 -18.66 3.43
CA SER A 80 -34.34 -18.88 4.87
C SER A 80 -33.21 -19.73 5.44
N MET A 81 -32.84 -20.81 4.74
CA MET A 81 -31.85 -21.76 5.22
C MET A 81 -30.45 -21.15 5.42
N SER A 82 -29.97 -20.34 4.47
CA SER A 82 -28.64 -19.76 4.53
C SER A 82 -28.53 -18.73 5.65
N ILE A 83 -29.51 -17.82 5.74
CA ILE A 83 -29.56 -16.78 6.77
C ILE A 83 -29.62 -17.43 8.16
N CYS A 84 -30.48 -18.44 8.35
CA CYS A 84 -30.64 -19.07 9.65
C CYS A 84 -29.42 -19.88 10.09
N SER A 85 -28.70 -20.51 9.15
CA SER A 85 -27.44 -21.20 9.44
C SER A 85 -26.33 -20.24 9.87
N GLU A 86 -26.22 -19.07 9.24
CA GLU A 86 -25.25 -18.05 9.61
C GLU A 86 -25.56 -17.50 11.01
N TRP A 87 -26.82 -17.12 11.26
CA TRP A 87 -27.25 -16.65 12.57
C TRP A 87 -27.10 -17.70 13.67
N TYR A 88 -27.33 -18.98 13.38
CA TYR A 88 -27.09 -20.08 14.31
C TYR A 88 -25.64 -20.06 14.82
N SER A 89 -24.66 -19.98 13.92
CA SER A 89 -23.24 -19.96 14.29
C SER A 89 -22.87 -18.75 15.16
N ILE A 90 -23.46 -17.59 14.86
CA ILE A 90 -23.24 -16.34 15.59
C ILE A 90 -23.87 -16.42 17.00
N GLN A 91 -25.11 -16.89 17.10
CA GLN A 91 -25.82 -17.01 18.38
C GLN A 91 -25.15 -18.00 19.31
N MET A 92 -24.68 -19.14 18.79
CA MET A 92 -23.96 -20.14 19.57
C MET A 92 -22.57 -19.63 19.99
N GLY A 93 -21.83 -18.98 19.09
CA GLY A 93 -20.50 -18.45 19.38
C GLY A 93 -20.50 -17.32 20.42
N LEU A 94 -21.50 -16.43 20.36
CA LEU A 94 -21.56 -15.22 21.20
C LEU A 94 -22.55 -15.33 22.37
N LYS A 95 -23.28 -16.45 22.49
CA LYS A 95 -24.30 -16.74 23.52
C LYS A 95 -25.26 -15.56 23.72
N CYS A 96 -25.87 -15.11 22.63
CA CYS A 96 -26.68 -13.90 22.61
C CYS A 96 -27.98 -14.10 21.81
N CYS A 97 -28.93 -13.18 22.01
CA CYS A 97 -30.23 -13.24 21.36
C CYS A 97 -30.27 -12.40 20.07
N SER A 98 -30.59 -13.06 18.96
CA SER A 98 -30.83 -12.42 17.67
C SER A 98 -32.03 -11.43 17.72
N PRO A 99 -32.06 -10.40 16.85
CA PRO A 99 -33.24 -9.57 16.66
C PRO A 99 -34.55 -10.37 16.46
N THR A 100 -35.66 -9.85 16.97
CA THR A 100 -36.95 -10.57 17.02
C THR A 100 -37.51 -10.97 15.66
N ASN A 101 -37.17 -10.23 14.61
CA ASN A 101 -37.50 -10.54 13.21
C ASN A 101 -36.83 -11.83 12.74
N ILE A 102 -35.54 -12.05 13.05
CA ILE A 102 -34.83 -13.28 12.69
C ILE A 102 -35.30 -14.45 13.53
N LEU A 103 -35.51 -14.23 14.83
CA LEU A 103 -36.00 -15.29 15.72
C LEU A 103 -37.33 -15.88 15.22
N ARG A 104 -38.23 -15.01 14.72
CA ARG A 104 -39.50 -15.43 14.10
C ARG A 104 -39.31 -16.08 12.73
N PHE A 105 -38.37 -15.58 11.94
CA PHE A 105 -38.13 -16.08 10.59
C PHE A 105 -37.47 -17.47 10.58
N CYS A 106 -36.55 -17.72 11.51
CA CYS A 106 -35.69 -18.91 11.49
C CYS A 106 -36.20 -20.15 12.20
N ASN A 107 -37.33 -20.05 12.90
CA ASN A 107 -37.99 -21.12 13.66
C ASN A 107 -37.09 -22.35 13.96
N TYR A 108 -36.20 -22.19 14.94
CA TYR A 108 -35.14 -23.16 15.25
C TYR A 108 -35.65 -24.48 15.87
N THR A 109 -36.97 -24.67 16.00
CA THR A 109 -37.58 -25.87 16.58
C THR A 109 -37.70 -27.05 15.61
N GLY A 110 -37.04 -26.98 14.44
CA GLY A 110 -37.05 -28.05 13.44
C GLY A 110 -35.85 -28.99 13.58
N SER A 111 -35.99 -30.23 13.11
CA SER A 111 -34.99 -31.32 13.22
C SER A 111 -33.60 -31.01 12.64
N ILE A 112 -33.46 -29.93 11.87
CA ILE A 112 -32.22 -29.51 11.23
C ILE A 112 -31.26 -28.84 12.23
N TRP A 113 -31.80 -28.26 13.30
CA TRP A 113 -31.08 -27.43 14.27
C TRP A 113 -31.20 -27.98 15.70
N GLU A 114 -31.52 -29.28 15.83
CA GLU A 114 -31.68 -29.96 17.12
C GLU A 114 -30.35 -30.02 17.87
N ASP A 115 -30.11 -28.97 18.63
CA ASP A 115 -29.05 -28.86 19.62
C ASP A 115 -29.69 -28.43 20.94
N ALA A 116 -29.50 -29.23 21.99
CA ALA A 116 -30.04 -28.98 23.32
C ALA A 116 -29.56 -27.63 23.87
N GLU A 117 -28.38 -27.15 23.46
CA GLU A 117 -27.89 -25.83 23.85
C GLU A 117 -28.65 -24.70 23.15
N MET A 118 -29.03 -24.86 21.88
CA MET A 118 -29.80 -23.85 21.13
C MET A 118 -31.22 -23.74 21.66
N GLU A 119 -31.88 -24.86 22.00
CA GLU A 119 -33.20 -24.85 22.61
C GLU A 119 -33.19 -24.09 23.95
N LYS A 120 -32.18 -24.37 24.79
CA LYS A 120 -31.96 -23.63 26.03
C LYS A 120 -31.74 -22.14 25.77
N LEU A 121 -30.94 -21.78 24.76
CA LEU A 121 -30.71 -20.38 24.39
C LEU A 121 -32.01 -19.69 23.94
N LEU A 122 -32.86 -20.37 23.17
CA LEU A 122 -34.17 -19.86 22.72
C LEU A 122 -35.08 -19.50 23.90
N THR A 123 -35.20 -20.39 24.89
CA THR A 123 -36.03 -20.15 26.09
C THR A 123 -35.51 -18.96 26.90
N LEU A 124 -34.19 -18.81 27.00
CA LEU A 124 -33.55 -17.68 27.69
C LEU A 124 -33.81 -16.35 26.96
N CYS A 125 -33.86 -16.37 25.62
CA CYS A 125 -34.18 -15.23 24.78
C CYS A 125 -35.65 -14.82 24.86
N GLU A 126 -36.57 -15.78 24.90
CA GLU A 126 -38.00 -15.52 25.12
C GLU A 126 -38.26 -14.91 26.49
N SER A 127 -37.56 -15.42 27.51
CA SER A 127 -37.59 -14.90 28.88
C SER A 127 -36.93 -13.51 29.04
N LYS A 128 -36.32 -12.96 27.98
CA LYS A 128 -35.53 -11.70 28.00
C LYS A 128 -34.43 -11.65 29.07
N THR A 129 -33.97 -12.82 29.53
CA THR A 129 -32.94 -12.94 30.56
C THR A 129 -31.53 -12.67 30.02
N ILE A 130 -31.34 -12.84 28.71
CA ILE A 130 -30.06 -12.65 28.01
C ILE A 130 -30.06 -11.33 27.21
N TYR A 131 -28.87 -10.75 27.05
CA TYR A 131 -28.65 -9.54 26.27
C TYR A 131 -28.79 -9.77 24.75
N SER A 132 -29.20 -8.71 24.04
CA SER A 132 -29.25 -8.72 22.58
C SER A 132 -27.85 -8.92 21.97
N CYS A 133 -27.77 -9.64 20.85
CA CYS A 133 -26.54 -9.82 20.07
C CYS A 133 -25.91 -8.51 19.59
N ALA A 134 -26.58 -7.37 19.68
CA ALA A 134 -26.02 -6.11 19.22
C ALA A 134 -24.67 -5.76 19.88
N ASN A 135 -24.58 -5.85 21.20
CA ASN A 135 -23.36 -5.49 21.93
C ASN A 135 -22.18 -6.47 21.71
N PRO A 136 -22.36 -7.80 21.88
CA PRO A 136 -21.27 -8.76 21.66
C PRO A 136 -20.85 -8.81 20.18
N LEU A 137 -21.78 -8.67 19.23
CA LEU A 137 -21.46 -8.67 17.81
C LEU A 137 -20.66 -7.43 17.41
N LEU A 138 -20.98 -6.26 18.00
CA LEU A 138 -20.18 -5.05 17.83
C LEU A 138 -18.76 -5.22 18.38
N ARG A 139 -18.62 -5.84 19.57
CA ARG A 139 -17.30 -6.13 20.16
C ARG A 139 -16.49 -7.09 19.29
N TRP A 140 -17.13 -8.14 18.77
CA TRP A 140 -16.50 -9.08 17.85
C TRP A 140 -16.03 -8.38 16.57
N PHE A 141 -16.88 -7.54 15.98
CA PHE A 141 -16.56 -6.77 14.78
C PHE A 141 -15.42 -5.78 15.00
N HIS A 142 -15.37 -5.10 16.15
CA HIS A 142 -14.24 -4.23 16.50
C HIS A 142 -12.92 -4.98 16.57
N SER A 143 -12.90 -6.21 17.10
CA SER A 143 -11.66 -6.99 17.18
C SER A 143 -11.00 -7.21 15.81
N GLU A 144 -11.81 -7.43 14.78
CA GLU A 144 -11.32 -7.65 13.42
C GLU A 144 -10.98 -6.34 12.70
N ILE A 145 -11.82 -5.31 12.86
CA ILE A 145 -11.62 -4.02 12.20
C ILE A 145 -10.46 -3.24 12.80
N ASP A 146 -10.26 -3.29 14.12
CA ASP A 146 -9.16 -2.57 14.77
C ASP A 146 -7.81 -3.06 14.25
N LEU A 147 -7.66 -4.37 14.01
CA LEU A 147 -6.45 -4.94 13.41
C LEU A 147 -6.24 -4.46 11.97
N LEU A 148 -7.29 -4.49 11.15
CA LEU A 148 -7.21 -4.00 9.77
C LEU A 148 -6.89 -2.50 9.71
N ALA A 149 -7.47 -1.71 10.62
CA ALA A 149 -7.22 -0.29 10.76
C ALA A 149 -5.77 0.00 11.16
N ILE A 150 -5.24 -0.75 12.14
CA ILE A 150 -3.86 -0.64 12.60
C ILE A 150 -2.89 -0.98 11.45
N ILE A 151 -3.10 -2.08 10.74
CA ILE A 151 -2.25 -2.45 9.60
C ILE A 151 -2.31 -1.39 8.50
N ALA A 152 -3.50 -0.90 8.17
CA ALA A 152 -3.65 0.12 7.14
C ALA A 152 -2.93 1.44 7.51
N TYR A 153 -3.05 1.88 8.76
CA TYR A 153 -2.48 3.13 9.22
C TYR A 153 -0.98 3.06 9.52
N PHE A 154 -0.54 2.05 10.25
CA PHE A 154 0.86 1.92 10.70
C PHE A 154 1.79 1.25 9.69
N VAL A 155 1.25 0.44 8.78
CA VAL A 155 2.07 -0.33 7.83
C VAL A 155 1.85 0.18 6.41
N LEU A 156 0.61 0.15 5.91
CA LEU A 156 0.36 0.42 4.49
C LEU A 156 0.58 1.89 4.10
N LEU A 157 0.18 2.85 4.94
CA LEU A 157 0.37 4.27 4.68
C LEU A 157 1.86 4.69 4.62
N PRO A 158 2.72 4.38 5.62
CA PRO A 158 4.13 4.71 5.54
C PRO A 158 4.86 3.88 4.48
N LEU A 159 4.48 2.62 4.26
CA LEU A 159 5.06 1.81 3.18
C LEU A 159 4.81 2.46 1.81
N LYS A 160 3.59 2.92 1.56
CA LYS A 160 3.24 3.62 0.32
C LYS A 160 4.01 4.93 0.16
N LEU A 161 4.18 5.69 1.23
CA LEU A 161 5.03 6.90 1.24
C LEU A 161 6.49 6.59 0.91
N ILE A 162 7.06 5.55 1.51
CA ILE A 162 8.46 5.13 1.28
C ILE A 162 8.63 4.67 -0.17
N VAL A 163 7.74 3.82 -0.68
CA VAL A 163 7.80 3.35 -2.07
C VAL A 163 7.77 4.53 -3.04
N VAL A 164 6.84 5.47 -2.85
CA VAL A 164 6.77 6.68 -3.69
C VAL A 164 8.04 7.54 -3.55
N GLY A 165 8.60 7.63 -2.35
CA GLY A 165 9.85 8.36 -2.09
C GLY A 165 11.08 7.73 -2.76
N VAL A 166 11.24 6.42 -2.66
CA VAL A 166 12.34 5.66 -3.29
C VAL A 166 12.20 5.70 -4.80
N LEU A 167 10.99 5.44 -5.34
CA LEU A 167 10.74 5.55 -6.79
C LEU A 167 11.12 6.93 -7.33
N ARG A 168 10.92 8.00 -6.53
CA ARG A 168 11.38 9.34 -6.92
C ARG A 168 12.89 9.42 -7.05
N ARG A 169 13.61 8.94 -6.04
CA ARG A 169 15.07 9.07 -5.96
C ARG A 169 15.74 8.27 -7.05
N ASP A 170 15.36 7.00 -7.20
CA ASP A 170 15.91 6.10 -8.21
C ASP A 170 15.71 6.67 -9.62
N ILE A 171 14.53 7.24 -9.89
CA ILE A 171 14.26 7.87 -11.18
C ILE A 171 15.13 9.12 -11.39
N GLN A 172 15.31 9.97 -10.38
CA GLN A 172 16.17 11.15 -10.51
C GLN A 172 17.65 10.79 -10.71
N GLU A 173 18.13 9.71 -10.09
CA GLU A 173 19.49 9.21 -10.23
C GLU A 173 19.74 8.66 -11.64
N VAL A 174 18.85 7.79 -12.13
CA VAL A 174 18.93 7.24 -13.50
C VAL A 174 18.85 8.35 -14.55
N PHE A 175 18.02 9.39 -14.34
CA PHE A 175 17.98 10.53 -15.24
C PHE A 175 19.25 11.39 -15.20
N GLY A 176 19.88 11.53 -14.03
CA GLY A 176 21.19 12.15 -13.92
C GLY A 176 22.17 11.42 -14.83
N GLU A 177 22.27 10.11 -14.67
CA GLU A 177 23.21 9.28 -15.43
C GLU A 177 22.98 9.34 -16.95
N ILE A 178 21.73 9.24 -17.42
CA ILE A 178 21.41 9.31 -18.86
C ILE A 178 21.70 10.71 -19.44
N VAL A 179 21.38 11.79 -18.71
CA VAL A 179 21.65 13.15 -19.20
C VAL A 179 23.14 13.46 -19.23
N TYR A 180 23.90 13.03 -18.21
CA TYR A 180 25.35 13.21 -18.18
C TYR A 180 26.07 12.32 -19.22
N SER A 181 25.56 11.12 -19.49
CA SER A 181 26.07 10.21 -20.52
C SER A 181 25.74 10.67 -21.94
N GLY A 182 24.50 11.11 -22.20
CA GLY A 182 24.05 11.54 -23.53
C GLY A 182 24.68 12.86 -24.00
N ASN A 183 25.03 13.75 -23.06
CA ASN A 183 25.70 15.02 -23.34
C ASN A 183 27.15 15.04 -22.84
N ARG A 184 27.83 13.88 -22.78
CA ARG A 184 29.20 13.75 -22.23
C ARG A 184 30.19 14.77 -22.81
N HIS A 185 30.06 15.10 -24.10
CA HIS A 185 30.88 16.08 -24.80
C HIS A 185 30.62 17.54 -24.36
N LEU A 186 29.42 17.84 -23.86
CA LEU A 186 29.03 19.16 -23.33
C LEU A 186 29.31 19.31 -21.82
N TYR A 187 29.77 18.28 -21.12
CA TYR A 187 30.17 18.39 -19.71
C TYR A 187 31.67 18.21 -19.48
N MET A 188 32.39 17.60 -20.43
CA MET A 188 33.87 17.55 -20.40
C MET A 188 34.53 18.94 -20.39
N HIS A 189 33.90 19.97 -20.98
CA HIS A 189 34.49 21.31 -20.97
C HIS A 189 34.41 22.03 -19.61
N TRP A 190 33.46 21.63 -18.74
CA TRP A 190 33.37 22.15 -17.37
C TRP A 190 34.28 21.37 -16.42
N ALA A 191 34.43 20.05 -16.62
CA ALA A 191 35.35 19.23 -15.82
C ALA A 191 36.84 19.47 -16.16
N ALA A 192 37.14 19.98 -17.36
CA ALA A 192 38.50 20.35 -17.76
C ALA A 192 38.97 21.71 -17.21
N PHE A 193 38.12 22.46 -16.51
CA PHE A 193 38.45 23.78 -16.00
C PHE A 193 38.91 23.81 -14.54
N ASP A 194 38.86 22.69 -13.82
CA ASP A 194 39.30 22.61 -12.41
C ASP A 194 40.69 21.99 -12.23
N SER A 195 41.52 21.99 -13.28
CA SER A 195 42.92 21.55 -13.22
C SER A 195 43.90 22.55 -13.86
N ARG A 196 43.50 23.82 -13.97
CA ARG A 196 44.36 24.90 -14.49
C ARG A 196 44.81 25.96 -13.51
N ASP A 197 44.48 25.85 -12.22
CA ASP A 197 45.01 26.77 -11.19
C ASP A 197 46.00 26.15 -10.19
N GLU A 198 46.34 24.87 -10.31
CA GLU A 198 47.47 24.29 -9.58
C GLU A 198 48.38 23.49 -10.52
N GLY A 199 49.49 24.09 -10.97
CA GLY A 199 50.56 23.32 -11.60
C GLY A 199 51.34 23.96 -12.74
N ILE A 200 51.21 25.27 -12.97
CA ILE A 200 52.15 26.06 -13.79
C ILE A 200 53.61 25.99 -13.24
N ALA A 201 53.86 25.26 -12.15
CA ALA A 201 55.18 25.06 -11.57
C ALA A 201 55.96 23.81 -12.07
N LEU A 202 55.36 22.86 -12.81
CA LEU A 202 56.09 21.61 -13.20
C LEU A 202 56.69 21.61 -14.61
N SER A 203 56.31 22.54 -15.50
CA SER A 203 56.87 22.62 -16.86
C SER A 203 58.15 23.47 -16.93
N ALA A 204 58.45 24.27 -15.91
CA ALA A 204 59.65 25.12 -15.87
C ALA A 204 60.92 24.38 -15.40
N SER A 205 60.80 23.19 -14.78
CA SER A 205 61.98 22.42 -14.34
C SER A 205 62.46 21.37 -15.34
N LEU A 206 61.67 21.04 -16.38
CA LEU A 206 62.02 19.96 -17.31
C LEU A 206 62.84 20.42 -18.53
N HIS A 207 63.01 21.73 -18.74
CA HIS A 207 63.71 22.26 -19.92
C HIS A 207 65.18 22.68 -19.67
N ASN A 208 65.69 22.53 -18.45
CA ASN A 208 67.07 22.91 -18.10
C ASN A 208 68.06 21.74 -17.94
N ASN A 209 67.65 20.49 -18.15
CA ASN A 209 68.54 19.31 -18.02
C ASN A 209 68.79 18.55 -19.33
N THR A 210 68.39 19.08 -20.48
CA THR A 210 68.61 18.45 -21.80
C THR A 210 69.98 18.80 -22.42
N ASP A 211 71.03 18.95 -21.61
CA ASP A 211 72.41 19.11 -22.12
C ASP A 211 73.45 18.56 -21.13
N THR A 212 73.28 17.31 -20.64
CA THR A 212 74.45 16.55 -20.16
C THR A 212 74.13 15.05 -20.04
N VAL A 213 75.11 14.24 -20.42
CA VAL A 213 75.17 12.77 -20.31
C VAL A 213 74.57 11.99 -21.49
N THR A 214 75.21 12.20 -22.63
CA THR A 214 75.72 11.08 -23.44
C THR A 214 76.48 10.11 -22.54
N SER A 215 76.01 8.87 -22.39
CA SER A 215 76.82 7.63 -22.32
C SER A 215 76.11 6.53 -21.53
N THR A 216 76.17 5.31 -22.09
CA THR A 216 76.04 4.00 -21.40
C THR A 216 74.68 3.73 -20.73
N THR A 217 73.94 2.65 -20.93
CA THR A 217 74.17 1.26 -21.34
C THR A 217 72.77 0.65 -21.20
N ALA A 218 72.24 -0.02 -22.23
CA ALA A 218 71.96 -1.46 -22.23
C ALA A 218 70.77 -1.94 -21.36
N LEU A 219 70.06 -2.95 -21.89
CA LEU A 219 68.95 -3.72 -21.31
C LEU A 219 67.57 -3.07 -21.44
N MET A 220 66.53 -3.68 -22.01
CA MET A 220 66.38 -5.01 -22.61
C MET A 220 65.08 -4.99 -23.45
N LYS A 221 65.15 -5.60 -24.63
CA LYS A 221 64.03 -6.04 -25.49
C LYS A 221 63.05 -6.91 -24.65
N THR A 222 61.74 -6.99 -24.88
CA THR A 222 61.15 -7.79 -25.97
C THR A 222 59.66 -7.46 -26.21
N GLN A 223 59.35 -7.13 -27.47
CA GLN A 223 58.14 -7.50 -28.25
C GLN A 223 57.78 -9.00 -28.03
N ARG A 224 56.57 -9.56 -28.23
CA ARG A 224 55.48 -9.31 -29.18
C ARG A 224 54.35 -10.34 -28.87
N THR A 225 53.09 -9.88 -28.97
CA THR A 225 51.93 -10.48 -29.70
C THR A 225 51.46 -11.94 -29.53
N PHE A 226 50.12 -12.08 -29.33
CA PHE A 226 49.12 -12.99 -29.96
C PHE A 226 49.38 -14.52 -29.89
N GLU A 227 48.49 -15.48 -29.62
CA GLU A 227 47.04 -15.81 -29.75
C GLU A 227 46.68 -16.68 -28.50
N GLU A 228 45.45 -16.95 -28.03
CA GLU A 228 44.07 -17.09 -28.54
C GLU A 228 43.10 -16.62 -27.43
#